data_AF-A0A7C3TWF5-F1
#
_entry.id   AF-A0A7C3TWF5-F1
#
_cell.length_a   1.000
_cell.length_b   1.000
_cell.length_c   1.000
_cell.angle_alpha   90.00
_cell.angle_beta   90.00
_cell.angle_gamma   90.00
#
_symmetry.space_group_name_H-M   'P 1'
#
loop_
_entity.id
_entity.type
_entity.pdbx_description
1 polymer ?
#
loop_
_entity_poly.entity_id
_entity_poly.type
_entity_poly.pdbx_seq_one_letter_code
_entity_poly.pdbx_strand_id
1 'polypeptide(L)'
;MKRLRISFPRLVAAFMRILLVLTEINQKFGALGAAPGLMSISAVLKQNGYKDNHFGYYPDKNYLEKWQEDLKRIRPHLVGIYATVPQFQFIRKMIQAVSDSEPFIIIGGPHPTIFPKCLEETPRLNAICIGEGEYPMLELAQALEEGKGPTRILNLWIRHNVRLIQNPTRPFIQDLDSLPFVDRELGDHQKVIDNWGLSQIRIMAGRGCPFNCTFYSNHRIRKLQSGRYVRFRSVDHIIREIKMLQKNIASAKSSLPTTFTGLIGIGSKNSPTVIKRR
;
A
#
# COMPACT_ATOMS: atom_id res chain seq x y z
N MET A 1 16.82 39.95 -10.78
CA MET A 1 16.29 38.82 -9.97
C MET A 1 15.04 38.26 -10.63
N LYS A 2 15.15 37.20 -11.44
CA LYS A 2 14.01 36.52 -12.06
C LYS A 2 13.49 35.44 -11.11
N ARG A 3 12.27 35.60 -10.59
CA ARG A 3 11.57 34.55 -9.82
C ARG A 3 11.23 33.41 -10.79
N LEU A 4 11.90 32.26 -10.67
CA LEU A 4 11.42 31.02 -11.29
C LEU A 4 10.11 30.63 -10.60
N ARG A 5 8.98 30.96 -11.23
CA ARG A 5 7.69 30.33 -10.93
C ARG A 5 7.74 28.94 -11.55
N ILE A 6 7.78 27.91 -10.70
CA ILE A 6 7.42 26.54 -11.10
C ILE A 6 5.94 26.61 -11.46
N SER A 7 5.62 26.72 -12.75
CA SER A 7 4.25 26.68 -13.24
C SER A 7 3.80 25.23 -13.29
N PHE A 8 2.95 24.82 -12.35
CA PHE A 8 2.16 23.62 -12.53
C PHE A 8 1.13 23.90 -13.65
N PRO A 9 1.12 23.14 -14.75
CA PRO A 9 0.14 23.34 -15.80
C PRO A 9 -1.26 23.11 -15.19
N ARG A 10 -2.15 24.11 -15.35
CA ARG A 10 -3.57 23.99 -15.00
C ARG A 10 -4.18 22.88 -15.85
N LEU A 11 -4.34 21.69 -15.28
CA LEU A 11 -5.06 20.62 -15.93
C LEU A 11 -6.56 20.76 -15.67
N VAL A 12 -7.28 20.95 -16.76
CA VAL A 12 -8.71 20.62 -16.89
C VAL A 12 -8.85 19.13 -16.56
N ALA A 13 -9.58 18.79 -15.49
CA ALA A 13 -9.89 17.43 -15.01
C ALA A 13 -8.80 16.38 -15.32
N ALA A 14 -7.62 16.51 -14.72
CA ALA A 14 -6.56 15.52 -14.87
C ALA A 14 -6.98 14.18 -14.26
N PHE A 15 -7.04 13.11 -15.06
CA PHE A 15 -6.98 11.75 -14.52
C PHE A 15 -5.63 11.55 -13.80
N MET A 16 -5.62 11.66 -12.48
CA MET A 16 -4.43 11.44 -11.65
C MET A 16 -4.05 9.96 -11.64
N ARG A 17 -3.05 9.58 -12.45
CA ARG A 17 -2.38 8.28 -12.40
C ARG A 17 -1.51 8.13 -11.15
N ILE A 18 -1.84 7.15 -10.31
CA ILE A 18 -1.13 6.87 -9.05
C ILE A 18 -0.48 5.49 -9.13
N LEU A 19 0.82 5.41 -8.88
CA LEU A 19 1.55 4.15 -8.81
C LEU A 19 1.90 3.81 -7.36
N LEU A 20 1.29 2.75 -6.84
CA LEU A 20 1.54 2.22 -5.50
C LEU A 20 2.54 1.07 -5.57
N VAL A 21 3.65 1.19 -4.86
CA VAL A 21 4.82 0.32 -5.04
C VAL A 21 5.09 -0.52 -3.80
N LEU A 22 5.23 -1.83 -4.01
CA LEU A 22 5.70 -2.80 -3.05
C LEU A 22 7.01 -3.45 -3.54
N THR A 23 8.05 -3.35 -2.72
CA THR A 23 9.31 -4.07 -2.93
C THR A 23 9.43 -5.23 -1.94
N GLU A 24 9.78 -6.42 -2.46
CA GLU A 24 10.05 -7.62 -1.67
C GLU A 24 11.34 -8.29 -2.15
N ILE A 25 12.32 -7.46 -2.51
CA ILE A 25 13.57 -7.90 -3.13
C ILE A 25 14.34 -8.76 -2.14
N ASN A 26 14.75 -9.94 -2.59
CA ASN A 26 15.45 -10.95 -1.79
C ASN A 26 14.68 -11.42 -0.54
N GLN A 27 13.36 -11.27 -0.49
CA GLN A 27 12.55 -11.84 0.58
C GLN A 27 12.11 -13.26 0.24
N LYS A 28 12.48 -14.21 1.10
CA LYS A 28 12.02 -15.61 1.01
C LYS A 28 10.59 -15.78 1.53
N PHE A 29 10.15 -14.88 2.40
CA PHE A 29 8.83 -14.87 3.04
C PHE A 29 8.34 -13.41 3.13
N GLY A 30 7.06 -13.16 2.82
CA GLY A 30 6.56 -11.79 2.75
C GLY A 30 5.04 -11.62 2.61
N ALA A 31 4.66 -10.41 2.21
CA ALA A 31 3.36 -10.05 1.66
C ALA A 31 3.04 -10.88 0.40
N LEU A 32 4.07 -11.33 -0.32
CA LEU A 32 3.94 -12.10 -1.57
C LEU A 32 3.14 -11.31 -2.60
N GLY A 33 3.33 -9.99 -2.69
CA GLY A 33 2.50 -9.13 -3.54
C GLY A 33 1.18 -8.67 -2.89
N ALA A 34 0.82 -9.17 -1.71
CA ALA A 34 -0.34 -8.70 -0.94
C ALA A 34 0.04 -7.63 0.10
N ALA A 35 -0.18 -6.34 -0.19
CA ALA A 35 0.11 -5.23 0.72
C ALA A 35 -1.17 -4.57 1.26
N PRO A 36 -1.72 -5.01 2.42
CA PRO A 36 -2.96 -4.48 2.97
C PRO A 36 -2.98 -2.96 3.16
N GLY A 37 -1.84 -2.36 3.53
CA GLY A 37 -1.72 -0.91 3.67
C GLY A 37 -1.90 -0.18 2.34
N LEU A 38 -1.23 -0.63 1.27
CA LEU A 38 -1.37 -0.04 -0.07
C LEU A 38 -2.78 -0.26 -0.63
N MET A 39 -3.39 -1.41 -0.35
CA MET A 39 -4.76 -1.73 -0.78
C MET A 39 -5.80 -0.90 -0.03
N SER A 40 -5.57 -0.62 1.25
CA SER A 40 -6.40 0.31 2.04
C SER A 40 -6.30 1.72 1.48
N ILE A 41 -5.08 2.18 1.15
CA ILE A 41 -4.84 3.48 0.49
C ILE A 41 -5.56 3.54 -0.86
N SER A 42 -5.40 2.53 -1.72
CA SER A 42 -6.07 2.48 -3.02
C SER A 42 -7.58 2.47 -2.90
N ALA A 43 -8.15 1.75 -1.91
CA ALA A 43 -9.59 1.74 -1.68
C ALA A 43 -10.12 3.13 -1.31
N VAL A 44 -9.43 3.85 -0.41
CA VAL A 44 -9.77 5.23 -0.04
C VAL A 44 -9.66 6.17 -1.23
N LEU A 45 -8.60 6.04 -2.04
CA LEU A 45 -8.43 6.81 -3.28
C LEU A 45 -9.58 6.55 -4.26
N LYS A 46 -9.90 5.28 -4.54
CA LYS A 46 -11.01 4.87 -5.43
C LYS A 46 -12.36 5.40 -4.96
N GLN A 47 -12.64 5.32 -3.66
CA GLN A 47 -13.88 5.83 -3.06
C GLN A 47 -14.04 7.35 -3.25
N ASN A 48 -12.93 8.08 -3.39
CA ASN A 48 -12.89 9.53 -3.59
C ASN A 48 -12.61 9.95 -5.04
N GLY A 49 -12.82 9.04 -6.02
CA GLY A 49 -12.75 9.37 -7.45
C GLY A 49 -11.39 9.12 -8.11
N TYR A 50 -10.33 8.86 -7.36
CA TYR A 50 -9.00 8.50 -7.88
C TYR A 50 -8.94 7.01 -8.22
N LYS A 51 -9.42 6.67 -9.43
CA LYS A 51 -9.59 5.27 -9.87
C LYS A 51 -8.40 4.70 -10.65
N ASP A 52 -7.54 5.55 -11.20
CA ASP A 52 -6.40 5.15 -12.05
C ASP A 52 -5.16 4.79 -11.20
N ASN A 53 -5.36 3.79 -10.33
CA ASN A 53 -4.35 3.30 -9.38
C ASN A 53 -3.68 2.04 -9.95
N HIS A 54 -2.37 2.07 -10.05
CA HIS A 54 -1.54 0.96 -10.53
C HIS A 54 -0.71 0.37 -9.40
N PHE A 55 -0.36 -0.91 -9.54
CA PHE A 55 0.49 -1.62 -8.60
C PHE A 55 1.83 -1.99 -9.21
N GLY A 56 2.90 -1.47 -8.61
CA GLY A 56 4.27 -1.83 -8.92
C GLY A 56 4.78 -2.86 -7.91
N TYR A 57 4.78 -4.14 -8.29
CA TYR A 57 5.40 -5.20 -7.49
C TYR A 57 6.80 -5.53 -8.01
N TYR A 58 7.78 -5.57 -7.11
CA TYR A 58 9.19 -5.81 -7.42
C TYR A 58 9.81 -6.82 -6.44
N PRO A 59 9.72 -8.13 -6.71
CA PRO A 59 10.33 -9.17 -5.88
C PRO A 59 11.75 -9.57 -6.35
N ASP A 60 12.10 -9.27 -7.59
CA ASP A 60 13.25 -9.85 -8.29
C ASP A 60 14.45 -8.89 -8.39
N LYS A 61 15.60 -9.44 -8.82
CA LYS A 61 16.86 -8.69 -8.95
C LYS A 61 16.86 -7.67 -10.10
N ASN A 62 16.00 -7.85 -11.10
CA ASN A 62 15.80 -6.93 -12.24
C ASN A 62 14.86 -5.76 -11.91
N TYR A 63 14.62 -5.47 -10.63
CA TYR A 63 13.68 -4.45 -10.17
C TYR A 63 13.89 -3.07 -10.80
N LEU A 64 15.14 -2.66 -11.10
CA LEU A 64 15.42 -1.34 -11.70
C LEU A 64 14.94 -1.25 -13.15
N GLU A 65 15.11 -2.31 -13.94
CA GLU A 65 14.67 -2.36 -15.34
C GLU A 65 13.14 -2.28 -15.39
N LYS A 66 12.47 -3.16 -14.63
CA LYS A 66 11.01 -3.16 -14.49
C LYS A 66 10.48 -1.83 -13.97
N TRP A 67 11.18 -1.20 -13.01
CA TRP A 67 10.81 0.12 -12.48
C TRP A 67 10.78 1.18 -13.57
N GLN A 68 11.81 1.22 -14.43
CA GLN A 68 11.88 2.15 -15.55
C GLN A 68 10.80 1.88 -16.60
N GLU A 69 10.51 0.60 -16.88
CA GLU A 69 9.43 0.20 -17.79
C GLU A 69 8.06 0.64 -17.26
N ASP A 70 7.78 0.39 -15.97
CA ASP A 70 6.53 0.78 -15.33
C ASP A 70 6.36 2.31 -15.32
N LEU A 71 7.41 3.07 -15.02
CA LEU A 71 7.39 4.53 -15.11
C LEU A 71 7.07 5.02 -16.52
N LYS A 72 7.72 4.47 -17.55
CA LYS A 72 7.47 4.87 -18.95
C LYS A 72 6.08 4.49 -19.43
N ARG A 73 5.60 3.30 -19.06
CA ARG A 73 4.30 2.76 -19.47
C ARG A 73 3.15 3.50 -18.79
N ILE A 74 3.26 3.72 -17.48
CA ILE A 74 2.19 4.31 -16.67
C ILE A 74 2.23 5.85 -16.73
N ARG A 75 3.43 6.44 -16.78
CA ARG A 75 3.64 7.89 -16.62
C ARG A 75 2.86 8.44 -15.40
N PRO A 76 3.13 7.90 -14.19
CA PRO A 76 2.39 8.28 -13.01
C PRO A 76 2.64 9.75 -12.66
N HIS A 77 1.65 10.42 -12.09
CA HIS A 77 1.85 11.76 -11.53
C HIS A 77 2.31 11.67 -10.07
N LEU A 78 1.87 10.63 -9.36
CA LEU A 78 2.16 10.37 -7.96
C LEU A 78 2.60 8.92 -7.77
N VAL A 79 3.73 8.72 -7.07
CA VAL A 79 4.25 7.41 -6.68
C VAL A 79 4.23 7.31 -5.16
N GLY A 80 3.55 6.31 -4.64
CA GLY A 80 3.57 5.95 -3.22
C GLY A 80 4.31 4.64 -2.99
N ILE A 81 5.44 4.65 -2.28
CA ILE A 81 6.25 3.45 -2.04
C ILE A 81 6.11 3.00 -0.58
N TYR A 82 5.73 1.74 -0.37
CA TYR A 82 5.77 1.14 0.96
C TYR A 82 7.21 0.74 1.33
N ALA A 83 7.77 1.39 2.36
CA ALA A 83 9.15 1.25 2.78
C ALA A 83 9.29 0.53 4.13
N THR A 84 9.95 -0.61 4.10
CA THR A 84 10.48 -1.30 5.29
C THR A 84 11.98 -1.12 5.37
N VAL A 85 12.56 -1.30 6.56
CA VAL A 85 14.01 -1.16 6.79
C VAL A 85 14.87 -1.99 5.82
N PRO A 86 14.64 -3.30 5.62
CA PRO A 86 15.50 -4.09 4.71
C PRO A 86 15.35 -3.70 3.24
N GLN A 87 14.20 -3.13 2.86
CA GLN A 87 13.91 -2.76 1.48
C GLN A 87 14.36 -1.34 1.13
N PHE A 88 14.62 -0.48 2.13
CA PHE A 88 14.91 0.93 1.91
C PHE A 88 16.12 1.18 1.01
N GLN A 89 17.16 0.35 1.10
CA GLN A 89 18.33 0.47 0.22
C GLN A 89 17.99 0.32 -1.28
N PHE A 90 17.05 -0.55 -1.62
CA PHE A 90 16.60 -0.76 -3.00
C PHE A 90 15.67 0.37 -3.42
N ILE A 91 14.76 0.77 -2.54
CA ILE A 91 13.85 1.91 -2.75
C ILE A 91 14.66 3.19 -3.02
N ARG A 92 15.73 3.43 -2.26
CA ARG A 92 16.61 4.60 -2.48
C ARG A 92 17.22 4.59 -3.88
N LYS A 93 17.68 3.42 -4.37
CA LYS A 93 18.19 3.27 -5.75
C LYS A 93 17.10 3.51 -6.79
N MET A 94 15.89 2.99 -6.58
CA MET A 94 14.75 3.24 -7.47
C MET A 94 14.42 4.73 -7.56
N ILE A 95 14.38 5.43 -6.42
CA ILE A 95 14.12 6.87 -6.37
C ILE A 95 15.23 7.68 -7.06
N GLN A 96 16.51 7.31 -6.87
CA GLN A 96 17.64 7.97 -7.52
C GLN A 96 17.68 7.78 -9.04
N ALA A 97 17.06 6.70 -9.55
CA ALA A 97 16.97 6.44 -10.98
C ALA A 97 15.82 7.20 -11.68
N VAL A 98 15.03 7.98 -10.93
CA VAL A 98 13.96 8.81 -11.50
C VAL A 98 14.51 10.17 -11.91
N SER A 99 14.21 10.61 -13.13
CA SER A 99 14.58 11.95 -13.60
C SER A 99 13.87 13.05 -12.79
N ASP A 100 14.42 14.26 -12.82
CA ASP A 100 13.88 15.40 -12.07
C ASP A 100 12.49 15.87 -12.56
N SER A 101 12.08 15.46 -13.76
CA SER A 101 10.82 15.86 -14.42
C SER A 101 9.64 14.89 -14.25
N GLU A 102 9.80 13.76 -13.55
CA GLU A 102 8.83 12.65 -13.49
C GLU A 102 8.63 12.15 -12.04
N PRO A 103 7.50 11.53 -11.71
CA PRO A 103 6.47 11.85 -10.68
C PRO A 103 6.84 12.57 -9.36
N PHE A 104 5.82 13.03 -8.63
CA PHE A 104 5.94 13.30 -7.18
C PHE A 104 6.06 11.96 -6.43
N ILE A 105 7.10 11.80 -5.62
CA ILE A 105 7.42 10.55 -4.92
C ILE A 105 7.25 10.73 -3.42
N ILE A 106 6.45 9.86 -2.82
CA ILE A 106 6.29 9.74 -1.37
C ILE A 106 6.61 8.31 -0.93
N ILE A 107 7.27 8.16 0.22
CA ILE A 107 7.38 6.87 0.89
C ILE A 107 6.61 6.84 2.20
N GLY A 108 5.98 5.70 2.51
CA GLY A 108 5.27 5.45 3.76
C GLY A 108 5.67 4.11 4.37
N GLY A 109 5.10 3.78 5.52
CA GLY A 109 5.37 2.52 6.21
C GLY A 109 6.40 2.63 7.34
N PRO A 110 6.88 1.49 7.86
CA PRO A 110 7.66 1.46 9.10
C PRO A 110 8.99 2.21 9.04
N HIS A 111 9.67 2.21 7.88
CA HIS A 111 10.98 2.85 7.76
C HIS A 111 10.91 4.38 7.95
N PRO A 112 10.17 5.16 7.13
CA PRO A 112 10.09 6.60 7.30
C PRO A 112 9.45 7.00 8.65
N THR A 113 8.54 6.18 9.17
CA THR A 113 7.90 6.40 10.48
C THR A 113 8.90 6.39 11.64
N ILE A 114 9.93 5.52 11.58
CA ILE A 114 10.92 5.36 12.65
C ILE A 114 12.22 6.13 12.39
N PHE A 115 12.58 6.28 11.12
CA PHE A 115 13.80 6.94 10.64
C PHE A 115 13.47 8.03 9.62
N PRO A 116 12.79 9.13 10.03
CA PRO A 116 12.31 10.14 9.09
C PRO A 116 13.44 10.95 8.42
N LYS A 117 14.67 10.87 8.95
CA LYS A 117 15.89 11.40 8.34
C LYS A 117 16.14 10.86 6.92
N CYS A 118 15.54 9.72 6.56
CA CYS A 118 15.57 9.19 5.19
C CYS A 118 15.12 10.20 4.13
N LEU A 119 14.25 11.17 4.48
CA LEU A 119 13.85 12.26 3.59
C LEU A 119 15.04 13.15 3.20
N GLU A 120 15.88 13.51 4.17
CA GLU A 120 17.10 14.32 3.94
C GLU A 120 18.11 13.55 3.10
N GLU A 121 18.31 12.27 3.42
CA GLU A 121 19.30 11.37 2.81
C GLU A 121 18.95 10.91 1.39
N THR A 122 17.75 11.26 0.90
CA THR A 122 17.27 10.89 -0.43
C THR A 122 16.89 12.15 -1.21
N PRO A 123 17.82 12.79 -1.95
CA PRO A 123 17.61 14.10 -2.58
C PRO A 123 16.38 14.19 -3.52
N ARG A 124 16.05 13.11 -4.22
CA ARG A 124 14.91 13.02 -5.15
C ARG A 124 13.57 12.68 -4.47
N LEU A 125 13.55 12.36 -3.18
CA LEU A 125 12.32 12.06 -2.45
C LEU A 125 11.57 13.35 -2.10
N ASN A 126 10.30 13.45 -2.53
CA ASN A 126 9.50 14.66 -2.32
C ASN A 126 8.85 14.70 -0.94
N ALA A 127 8.40 13.56 -0.41
CA ALA A 127 7.76 13.50 0.89
C ALA A 127 7.93 12.14 1.59
N ILE A 128 7.69 12.13 2.89
CA ILE A 128 7.47 10.91 3.67
C ILE A 128 6.16 11.00 4.45
N CYS A 129 5.50 9.86 4.66
CA CYS A 129 4.34 9.74 5.54
C CYS A 129 4.74 9.08 6.86
N ILE A 130 4.45 9.75 7.97
CA ILE A 130 4.64 9.26 9.34
C ILE A 130 3.32 8.67 9.85
N GLY A 131 3.30 7.37 10.13
CA GLY A 131 2.10 6.68 10.64
C GLY A 131 1.13 6.26 9.53
N GLU A 132 -0.17 6.33 9.82
CA GLU A 132 -1.24 5.90 8.90
C GLU A 132 -1.36 6.83 7.68
N GLY A 133 -1.52 6.22 6.48
CA GLY A 133 -1.28 6.90 5.20
C GLY A 133 -2.52 7.07 4.31
N GLU A 134 -3.67 6.52 4.69
CA GLU A 134 -4.89 6.56 3.88
C GLU A 134 -5.33 7.99 3.54
N TYR A 135 -5.60 8.80 4.56
CA TYR A 135 -6.02 10.20 4.36
C TYR A 135 -4.88 11.12 3.93
N PRO A 136 -3.64 11.03 4.47
CA PRO A 136 -2.53 11.82 3.95
C PRO A 136 -2.25 11.60 2.46
N MET A 137 -2.41 10.37 1.96
CA MET A 137 -2.25 10.08 0.53
C MET A 137 -3.39 10.68 -0.31
N LEU A 138 -4.64 10.60 0.19
CA LEU A 138 -5.79 11.23 -0.47
C LEU A 138 -5.62 12.76 -0.56
N GLU A 139 -5.28 13.41 0.55
CA GLU A 139 -5.05 14.86 0.61
C GLU A 139 -3.87 15.28 -0.29
N LEU A 140 -2.85 14.42 -0.43
CA LEU A 140 -1.74 14.67 -1.34
C LEU A 140 -2.20 14.60 -2.80
N ALA A 141 -2.98 13.58 -3.18
CA ALA A 141 -3.53 13.47 -4.52
C ALA A 141 -4.40 14.69 -4.88
N GLN A 142 -5.27 15.11 -3.96
CA GLN A 142 -6.11 16.31 -4.10
C GLN A 142 -5.27 17.58 -4.26
N ALA A 143 -4.28 17.79 -3.38
CA ALA A 143 -3.43 18.97 -3.47
C ALA A 143 -2.68 19.05 -4.80
N LEU A 144 -2.13 17.92 -5.28
CA LEU A 144 -1.41 17.86 -6.56
C LEU A 144 -2.33 18.10 -7.76
N GLU A 145 -3.54 17.54 -7.75
CA GLU A 145 -4.54 17.72 -8.81
C GLU A 145 -5.02 19.18 -8.90
N GLU A 146 -5.26 19.82 -7.76
CA GLU A 146 -5.68 21.22 -7.68
C GLU A 146 -4.53 22.22 -7.95
N GLY A 147 -3.29 21.74 -8.13
CA GLY A 147 -2.10 22.57 -8.24
C GLY A 147 -1.78 23.35 -6.96
N LYS A 148 -2.31 22.91 -5.80
CA LYS A 148 -2.01 23.46 -4.49
C LYS A 148 -0.72 22.84 -3.95
N GLY A 149 0.07 23.61 -3.22
CA GLY A 149 1.26 23.09 -2.55
C GLY A 149 0.88 22.11 -1.42
N PRO A 150 1.44 20.90 -1.34
CA PRO A 150 1.04 19.88 -0.35
C PRO A 150 1.54 20.17 1.08
N THR A 151 2.05 21.36 1.36
CA THR A 151 2.93 21.65 2.51
C THR A 151 2.26 21.62 3.88
N ARG A 152 0.94 21.50 3.98
CA ARG A 152 0.18 21.54 5.24
C ARG A 152 -0.54 20.24 5.59
N ILE A 153 -0.26 19.17 4.86
CA ILE A 153 -0.92 17.88 5.05
C ILE A 153 -0.35 17.22 6.31
N LEU A 154 -1.22 16.95 7.29
CA LEU A 154 -0.83 16.25 8.52
C LEU A 154 -0.25 14.88 8.19
N ASN A 155 0.71 14.44 9.02
CA ASN A 155 1.53 13.23 8.86
C ASN A 155 2.59 13.31 7.76
N LEU A 156 2.57 14.31 6.87
CA LEU A 156 3.55 14.41 5.81
C LEU A 156 4.72 15.33 6.19
N TRP A 157 5.93 14.80 6.06
CA TRP A 157 7.11 15.63 5.98
C TRP A 157 7.47 15.81 4.51
N ILE A 158 7.66 17.06 4.09
CA ILE A 158 7.69 17.42 2.67
C ILE A 158 8.92 18.26 2.38
N ARG A 159 9.62 17.90 1.31
CA ARG A 159 10.66 18.71 0.72
C ARG A 159 10.02 19.84 -0.09
N HIS A 160 10.25 21.07 0.34
CA HIS A 160 9.80 22.27 -0.35
C HIS A 160 10.99 23.18 -0.62
N ASN A 161 11.48 23.16 -1.86
CA ASN A 161 12.74 23.77 -2.27
C ASN A 161 13.92 23.25 -1.42
N VAL A 162 14.66 24.16 -0.77
CA VAL A 162 15.81 23.85 0.08
C VAL A 162 15.44 23.48 1.53
N ARG A 163 14.15 23.48 1.89
CA ARG A 163 13.69 23.24 3.27
C ARG A 163 12.84 21.99 3.37
N LEU A 164 12.90 21.35 4.54
CA LEU A 164 11.96 20.31 4.93
C LEU A 164 10.89 20.90 5.83
N ILE A 165 9.63 20.62 5.51
CA ILE A 165 8.48 20.99 6.31
C ILE A 165 8.03 19.74 7.03
N GLN A 166 8.10 19.75 8.36
CA GLN A 166 7.75 18.62 9.22
C GLN A 166 6.38 18.87 9.84
N ASN A 167 5.30 18.45 9.16
CA ASN A 167 3.97 18.63 9.71
C ASN A 167 3.73 17.70 10.90
N PRO A 168 2.92 18.12 11.89
CA PRO A 168 2.50 17.24 12.96
C PRO A 168 1.67 16.09 12.42
N THR A 169 1.60 15.01 13.19
CA THR A 169 0.78 13.85 12.88
C THR A 169 -0.66 14.06 13.35
N ARG A 170 -1.62 13.50 12.61
CA ARG A 170 -3.02 13.42 13.03
C ARG A 170 -3.25 12.24 13.99
N PRO A 171 -4.36 12.21 14.75
CA PRO A 171 -4.74 11.05 15.55
C PRO A 171 -4.84 9.78 14.70
N PHE A 172 -4.67 8.61 15.31
CA PHE A 172 -4.98 7.35 14.64
C PHE A 172 -6.44 7.28 14.21
N ILE A 173 -6.72 6.58 13.12
CA ILE A 173 -8.09 6.24 12.70
C ILE A 173 -8.71 5.36 13.80
N GLN A 174 -9.68 5.93 14.52
CA GLN A 174 -10.26 5.28 15.71
C GLN A 174 -11.28 4.19 15.33
N ASP A 175 -12.07 4.46 14.30
CA ASP A 175 -13.04 3.53 13.74
C ASP A 175 -12.49 2.92 12.44
N LEU A 176 -12.06 1.67 12.51
CA LEU A 176 -11.56 0.94 11.35
C LEU A 176 -12.67 0.49 10.39
N ASP A 177 -13.94 0.56 10.81
CA ASP A 177 -15.09 0.22 9.96
C ASP A 177 -15.47 1.37 9.04
N SER A 178 -15.02 2.59 9.35
CA SER A 178 -15.15 3.75 8.46
C SER A 178 -14.32 3.64 7.17
N LEU A 179 -13.29 2.78 7.17
CA LEU A 179 -12.47 2.54 6.00
C LEU A 179 -13.18 1.60 5.01
N PRO A 180 -13.10 1.86 3.70
CA PRO A 180 -13.60 0.92 2.70
C PRO A 180 -12.86 -0.41 2.81
N PHE A 181 -13.49 -1.49 2.34
CA PHE A 181 -12.78 -2.76 2.17
C PHE A 181 -11.57 -2.55 1.26
N VAL A 182 -10.48 -3.24 1.62
CA VAL A 182 -9.21 -3.09 0.90
C VAL A 182 -9.36 -3.42 -0.58
N ASP A 183 -8.67 -2.66 -1.43
CA ASP A 183 -8.70 -2.82 -2.88
C ASP A 183 -7.92 -4.07 -3.30
N ARG A 184 -8.61 -5.20 -3.38
CA ARG A 184 -8.00 -6.47 -3.76
C ARG A 184 -7.70 -6.60 -5.25
N GLU A 185 -8.22 -5.67 -6.06
CA GLU A 185 -7.96 -5.60 -7.50
C GLU A 185 -6.70 -4.79 -7.82
N LEU A 186 -6.11 -4.09 -6.84
CA LEU A 186 -4.90 -3.30 -7.03
C LEU A 186 -3.76 -4.15 -7.62
N GLY A 187 -3.60 -5.39 -7.14
CA GLY A 187 -2.64 -6.36 -7.65
C GLY A 187 -3.30 -7.68 -8.04
N ASP A 188 -2.57 -8.50 -8.80
CA ASP A 188 -3.04 -9.83 -9.21
C ASP A 188 -2.86 -10.85 -8.08
N HIS A 189 -3.69 -10.69 -7.05
CA HIS A 189 -3.67 -11.56 -5.88
C HIS A 189 -3.96 -13.01 -6.20
N GLN A 190 -4.75 -13.29 -7.24
CA GLN A 190 -5.05 -14.67 -7.63
C GLN A 190 -3.78 -15.33 -8.17
N LYS A 191 -3.02 -14.66 -9.04
CA LYS A 191 -1.69 -15.17 -9.45
C LYS A 191 -0.73 -15.38 -8.28
N VAL A 192 -0.76 -14.50 -7.29
CA VAL A 192 0.02 -14.69 -6.05
C VAL A 192 -0.41 -15.95 -5.32
N ILE A 193 -1.72 -16.12 -5.08
CA ILE A 193 -2.30 -17.26 -4.39
C ILE A 193 -1.92 -18.55 -5.12
N ASP A 194 -2.08 -18.56 -6.44
CA ASP A 194 -1.83 -19.72 -7.31
C ASP A 194 -0.33 -20.07 -7.37
N ASN A 195 0.55 -19.08 -7.60
CA ASN A 195 1.99 -19.31 -7.74
C ASN A 195 2.66 -19.80 -6.45
N TRP A 196 2.11 -19.43 -5.30
CA TRP A 196 2.66 -19.80 -3.99
C TRP A 196 1.90 -20.97 -3.33
N GLY A 197 0.92 -21.57 -4.03
CA GLY A 197 0.10 -22.66 -3.50
C GLY A 197 -0.68 -22.26 -2.23
N LEU A 198 -0.93 -20.97 -2.05
CA LEU A 198 -1.58 -20.44 -0.86
C LEU A 198 -3.08 -20.59 -0.99
N SER A 199 -3.69 -21.50 -0.25
CA SER A 199 -5.15 -21.64 -0.17
C SER A 199 -5.81 -20.62 0.76
N GLN A 200 -5.16 -19.49 1.05
CA GLN A 200 -5.53 -18.57 2.13
C GLN A 200 -5.64 -17.12 1.69
N ILE A 201 -6.71 -16.45 2.12
CA ILE A 201 -6.90 -15.00 1.97
C ILE A 201 -6.67 -14.34 3.32
N ARG A 202 -5.82 -13.31 3.34
CA ARG A 202 -5.54 -12.52 4.54
C ARG A 202 -6.62 -11.44 4.72
N ILE A 203 -7.17 -11.35 5.93
CA ILE A 203 -8.10 -10.31 6.37
C ILE A 203 -7.51 -9.66 7.61
N MET A 204 -7.43 -8.33 7.62
CA MET A 204 -6.95 -7.58 8.77
C MET A 204 -8.11 -7.33 9.74
N ALA A 205 -8.04 -7.94 10.92
CA ALA A 205 -9.05 -7.78 11.97
C ALA A 205 -8.83 -6.53 12.84
N GLY A 206 -7.61 -5.99 12.90
CA GLY A 206 -7.28 -4.83 13.71
C GLY A 206 -5.91 -4.25 13.40
N ARG A 207 -5.60 -3.12 14.04
CA ARG A 207 -4.35 -2.37 13.90
C ARG A 207 -3.71 -2.10 15.26
N GLY A 208 -2.39 -2.23 15.28
CA GLY A 208 -1.53 -2.00 16.43
C GLY A 208 -1.31 -3.26 17.28
N CYS A 209 -0.49 -3.11 18.31
CA CYS A 209 -0.05 -4.21 19.17
C CYS A 209 -0.09 -3.74 20.64
N PRO A 210 -0.70 -4.51 21.55
CA PRO A 210 -0.81 -4.12 22.97
C PRO A 210 0.51 -4.22 23.73
N PHE A 211 1.50 -4.92 23.17
CA PHE A 211 2.76 -5.23 23.86
C PHE A 211 3.82 -4.15 23.68
N ASN A 212 4.69 -4.03 24.70
CA ASN A 212 5.79 -3.07 24.76
C ASN A 212 7.15 -3.77 24.68
N CYS A 213 7.30 -4.71 23.73
CA CYS A 213 8.51 -5.50 23.54
C CYS A 213 9.73 -4.59 23.30
N THR A 214 10.83 -4.85 24.02
CA THR A 214 12.09 -4.09 23.93
C THR A 214 12.77 -4.21 22.57
N PHE A 215 12.55 -5.32 21.87
CA PHE A 215 13.14 -5.63 20.56
C PHE A 215 12.30 -5.15 19.37
N TYR A 216 11.12 -4.52 19.58
CA TYR A 216 10.23 -4.11 18.50
C TYR A 216 9.82 -2.64 18.60
N SER A 217 9.67 -1.98 17.45
CA SER A 217 9.45 -0.53 17.37
C SER A 217 8.03 -0.06 17.74
N ASN A 218 7.11 -0.97 18.08
CA ASN A 218 5.70 -0.68 18.37
C ASN A 218 5.53 0.38 19.46
N HIS A 219 6.37 0.35 20.50
CA HIS A 219 6.31 1.32 21.59
C HIS A 219 6.63 2.75 21.13
N ARG A 220 7.47 2.90 20.09
CA ARG A 220 7.75 4.18 19.42
C ARG A 220 6.58 4.55 18.52
N ILE A 221 6.11 3.65 17.65
CA ILE A 221 4.99 3.89 16.74
C ILE A 221 3.75 4.37 17.49
N ARG A 222 3.42 3.74 18.62
CA ARG A 222 2.30 4.13 19.50
C ARG A 222 2.33 5.61 19.91
N LYS A 223 3.51 6.19 20.09
CA LYS A 223 3.69 7.57 20.56
C LYS A 223 3.68 8.60 19.42
N LEU A 224 3.68 8.15 18.16
CA LEU A 224 3.77 9.06 17.00
C LEU A 224 2.43 9.66 16.59
N GLN A 225 1.30 9.09 17.00
CA GLN A 225 -0.03 9.65 16.77
C GLN A 225 -0.83 9.58 18.06
N SER A 226 -1.76 10.51 18.26
CA SER A 226 -2.67 10.50 19.39
C SER A 226 -3.84 9.53 19.18
N GLY A 227 -4.59 9.27 20.26
CA GLY A 227 -5.72 8.33 20.26
C GLY A 227 -5.33 6.89 20.56
N ARG A 228 -6.29 5.96 20.49
CA ARG A 228 -6.08 4.56 20.87
C ARG A 228 -5.16 3.87 19.86
N TYR A 229 -4.15 3.15 20.37
CA TYR A 229 -3.21 2.38 19.55
C TYR A 229 -3.58 0.92 19.33
N VAL A 230 -4.57 0.35 19.99
CA VAL A 230 -5.03 -1.01 19.65
C VAL A 230 -6.48 -0.90 19.27
N ARG A 231 -6.77 -1.14 17.99
CA ARG A 231 -8.09 -0.97 17.39
C ARG A 231 -8.45 -2.21 16.61
N PHE A 232 -9.73 -2.56 16.65
CA PHE A 232 -10.28 -3.71 15.96
C PHE A 232 -11.45 -3.24 15.11
N ARG A 233 -11.68 -3.95 14.01
CA ARG A 233 -12.91 -3.85 13.24
C ARG A 233 -14.02 -4.57 13.99
N SER A 234 -15.28 -4.20 13.75
CA SER A 234 -16.39 -4.98 14.30
C SER A 234 -16.44 -6.38 13.68
N VAL A 235 -16.99 -7.32 14.45
CA VAL A 235 -17.24 -8.69 13.97
C VAL A 235 -18.10 -8.68 12.71
N ASP A 236 -19.16 -7.87 12.70
CA ASP A 236 -20.05 -7.74 11.54
C ASP A 236 -19.32 -7.22 10.31
N HIS A 237 -18.42 -6.25 10.47
CA HIS A 237 -17.63 -5.73 9.36
C HIS A 237 -16.69 -6.79 8.77
N ILE A 238 -16.08 -7.61 9.62
CA ILE A 238 -15.23 -8.74 9.18
C ILE A 238 -16.09 -9.80 8.46
N ILE A 239 -17.25 -10.17 9.01
CA ILE A 239 -18.16 -11.15 8.41
C ILE A 239 -18.64 -10.67 7.02
N ARG A 240 -18.95 -9.37 6.88
CA ARG A 240 -19.31 -8.79 5.58
C ARG A 240 -18.19 -8.94 4.55
N GLU A 241 -16.94 -8.68 4.92
CA GLU A 241 -15.80 -8.88 4.02
C GLU A 241 -15.65 -10.36 3.63
N ILE A 242 -15.75 -11.29 4.58
CA ILE A 242 -15.66 -12.74 4.32
C ILE A 242 -16.73 -13.17 3.32
N LYS A 243 -18.00 -12.77 3.54
CA LYS A 243 -19.11 -13.10 2.64
C LYS A 243 -18.92 -12.53 1.24
N MET A 244 -18.40 -11.30 1.13
CA MET A 244 -18.07 -10.69 -0.15
C MET A 244 -17.00 -11.50 -0.89
N LEU A 245 -15.93 -11.91 -0.19
CA LEU A 245 -14.86 -12.70 -0.78
C LEU A 245 -15.32 -14.09 -1.23
N GLN A 246 -16.16 -14.76 -0.44
CA GLN A 246 -16.73 -16.05 -0.83
C GLN A 246 -17.54 -15.97 -2.12
N LYS A 247 -18.35 -14.91 -2.30
CA LYS A 247 -19.13 -14.69 -3.52
C LYS A 247 -18.21 -14.48 -4.74
N ASN A 248 -17.16 -13.67 -4.59
CA ASN A 248 -16.23 -13.39 -5.68
C ASN A 248 -15.47 -14.66 -6.11
N ILE A 249 -15.04 -15.49 -5.16
CA ILE A 249 -14.37 -16.77 -5.46
C ILE A 249 -15.32 -17.76 -6.12
N ALA A 250 -16.57 -17.85 -5.64
CA ALA A 250 -17.58 -18.73 -6.24
C ALA A 250 -17.85 -18.33 -7.71
N SER A 251 -18.00 -17.02 -7.97
CA SER A 251 -18.17 -16.47 -9.31
C SER A 251 -16.97 -16.79 -10.23
N ALA A 252 -15.75 -16.67 -9.72
CA ALA A 252 -14.53 -16.98 -10.48
C ALA A 252 -14.42 -18.47 -10.83
N LYS A 253 -14.85 -19.37 -9.93
CA LYS A 253 -14.88 -20.82 -10.20
C LYS A 253 -15.94 -21.22 -11.23
N SER A 254 -17.11 -20.57 -11.23
CA SER A 254 -18.16 -20.84 -12.23
C SER A 254 -17.82 -20.36 -13.64
N SER A 255 -16.87 -19.42 -13.78
CA SER A 255 -16.42 -18.89 -15.07
C SER A 255 -15.24 -19.65 -15.70
N LEU A 256 -14.69 -20.67 -15.04
CA LEU A 256 -13.63 -21.51 -15.60
C LEU A 256 -14.22 -22.51 -16.60
N PRO A 257 -13.61 -22.71 -17.79
CA PRO A 257 -14.07 -23.71 -18.74
C PRO A 257 -14.07 -25.10 -18.09
N THR A 258 -15.16 -25.84 -18.29
CA THR A 258 -15.43 -27.19 -17.76
C THR A 258 -14.44 -28.28 -18.20
N THR A 259 -13.39 -27.92 -18.95
CA THR A 259 -12.32 -28.83 -19.38
C THR A 259 -11.23 -29.02 -18.32
N PHE A 260 -11.15 -28.17 -17.28
CA PHE A 260 -10.16 -28.31 -16.19
C PHE A 260 -10.64 -29.14 -14.99
N THR A 261 -11.86 -29.67 -15.02
CA THR A 261 -12.40 -30.57 -13.98
C THR A 261 -11.85 -32.00 -14.06
N GLY A 262 -11.03 -32.33 -15.04
CA GLY A 262 -10.46 -33.68 -15.23
C GLY A 262 -9.17 -34.00 -14.45
N LEU A 263 -8.52 -33.03 -13.82
CA LEU A 263 -7.22 -33.21 -13.14
C LEU A 263 -7.26 -33.04 -11.63
N ILE A 264 -8.40 -32.65 -11.07
CA ILE A 264 -8.63 -32.67 -9.61
C ILE A 264 -9.53 -33.86 -9.35
N GLY A 265 -8.92 -35.03 -9.14
CA GLY A 265 -9.59 -36.25 -8.71
C GLY A 265 -10.28 -36.03 -7.36
N ILE A 266 -11.54 -35.59 -7.39
CA ILE A 266 -12.44 -35.67 -6.25
C ILE A 266 -12.86 -37.13 -6.18
N GLY A 267 -12.15 -37.91 -5.36
CA GLY A 267 -12.64 -39.19 -4.89
C GLY A 267 -13.86 -38.96 -4.02
N SER A 268 -15.05 -39.01 -4.61
CA SER A 268 -16.30 -39.20 -3.88
C SER A 268 -16.33 -40.63 -3.32
N LYS A 269 -16.01 -40.81 -2.04
CA LYS A 269 -16.48 -41.99 -1.29
C LYS A 269 -16.90 -41.59 0.11
N ASN A 270 -18.22 -41.57 0.29
CA ASN A 270 -18.90 -41.75 1.57
C ASN A 270 -18.32 -43.00 2.27
N SER A 271 -17.80 -42.86 3.48
CA SER A 271 -17.64 -43.93 4.48
C SER A 271 -17.34 -43.30 5.86
N PRO A 272 -18.08 -43.64 6.93
CA PRO A 272 -17.84 -43.05 8.25
C PRO A 272 -16.72 -43.82 8.96
N THR A 273 -15.54 -43.21 9.12
CA THR A 273 -14.47 -43.81 9.91
C THR A 273 -14.55 -43.34 11.36
N VAL A 274 -15.00 -44.24 12.22
CA VAL A 274 -14.99 -44.12 13.68
C VAL A 274 -13.56 -43.92 14.17
N ILE A 275 -13.28 -42.78 14.82
CA ILE A 275 -12.02 -42.54 15.51
C ILE A 275 -12.08 -43.25 16.88
N LYS A 276 -11.39 -44.39 17.02
CA LYS A 276 -11.08 -44.95 18.35
C LYS A 276 -9.99 -44.08 18.99
N ARG A 277 -10.33 -43.46 20.12
CA ARG A 277 -9.39 -42.81 21.04
C ARG A 277 -8.40 -43.84 21.58
N ARG A 278 -7.13 -43.48 21.61
CA ARG A 278 -6.15 -43.96 22.60
C ARG A 278 -5.78 -42.76 23.46
#